data_AF-A0A7G6YUY4-F1
#
_entry.id   AF-A0A7G6YUY4-F1
#
_cell.length_a   1.000
_cell.length_b   1.000
_cell.length_c   1.000
_cell.angle_alpha   90.00
_cell.angle_beta   90.00
_cell.angle_gamma   90.00
#
_symmetry.space_group_name_H-M   'P 1'
#
loop_
_entity.id
_entity.type
_entity.pdbx_description
1 polymer ?
#
loop_
_entity_poly.entity_id
_entity_poly.type
_entity_poly.pdbx_seq_one_letter_code
_entity_poly.pdbx_strand_id
1 'polypeptide(L)' 'MQDDELTFLEDQLAGTELLACMMCGEDTLHAHAEVLEVYSMATELLMQCTCCQTERTWIDWTPPKPKAQIN' A
#
# COMPACT_ATOMS: atom_id res chain seq x y z
N MET A 1 10.29 -19.19 19.53
CA MET A 1 10.63 -17.77 19.37
C MET A 1 11.08 -17.39 17.96
N GLN A 2 11.15 -18.31 16.98
CA GLN A 2 11.18 -17.95 15.54
C GLN A 2 9.85 -18.26 14.86
N ASP A 3 9.18 -19.34 15.27
CA ASP A 3 7.84 -19.70 14.76
C ASP A 3 6.78 -18.61 15.02
N ASP A 4 6.86 -17.93 16.17
CA ASP A 4 5.93 -16.87 16.55
C ASP A 4 6.02 -15.64 15.63
N GLU A 5 7.21 -15.35 15.10
CA GLU A 5 7.46 -14.21 14.21
C GLU A 5 6.98 -14.51 12.78
N LEU A 6 7.17 -15.75 12.31
CA LEU A 6 6.68 -16.21 11.01
C LEU A 6 5.15 -16.14 10.96
N THR A 7 4.47 -16.69 11.98
CA THR A 7 3.00 -16.67 12.06
C THR A 7 2.46 -15.25 12.15
N PHE A 8 3.12 -14.35 12.88
CA PHE A 8 2.72 -12.95 12.95
C PHE A 8 2.83 -12.22 11.59
N LEU A 9 3.85 -12.54 10.78
CA LEU A 9 4.01 -11.99 9.44
C LEU A 9 2.99 -12.57 8.46
N GLU A 10 2.69 -13.87 8.57
CA GLU A 10 1.66 -14.54 7.77
C GLU A 10 0.26 -13.98 8.05
N ASP A 11 -0.08 -13.72 9.33
CA ASP A 11 -1.35 -13.10 9.70
C ASP A 11 -1.48 -11.67 9.15
N GLN A 12 -0.39 -10.89 9.15
CA GLN A 12 -0.39 -9.55 8.54
C GLN A 12 -0.55 -9.60 7.01
N LEU A 13 0.12 -10.55 6.35
CA LEU A 13 -0.03 -10.77 4.91
C LEU A 13 -1.46 -11.21 4.57
N ALA A 14 -2.06 -12.09 5.37
CA ALA A 14 -3.44 -12.56 5.19
C ALA A 14 -4.48 -11.44 5.37
N GLY A 15 -4.20 -10.46 6.22
CA GLY A 15 -5.05 -9.27 6.41
C GLY A 15 -4.85 -8.18 5.34
N THR A 16 -3.90 -8.36 4.41
CA THR A 16 -3.63 -7.36 3.38
C THR A 16 -4.55 -7.57 2.17
N GLU A 17 -5.34 -6.56 1.85
CA GLU A 17 -6.23 -6.60 0.70
C GLU A 17 -5.42 -6.53 -0.61
N LEU A 18 -5.68 -7.47 -1.52
CA LEU A 18 -5.14 -7.46 -2.88
C LEU A 18 -5.99 -6.57 -3.76
N LEU A 19 -5.35 -5.86 -4.68
CA LEU A 19 -6.02 -5.00 -5.65
C LEU A 19 -5.97 -5.65 -7.03
N ALA A 20 -7.11 -5.69 -7.72
CA ALA A 20 -7.16 -6.13 -9.10
C ALA A 20 -6.32 -5.20 -9.99
N CYS A 21 -5.34 -5.77 -10.71
CA CYS A 21 -4.54 -5.04 -11.68
C CYS A 21 -5.13 -5.22 -13.08
N MET A 22 -5.58 -4.14 -13.72
CA MET A 22 -6.17 -4.21 -15.07
C MET A 22 -5.17 -4.64 -16.15
N MET A 23 -3.86 -4.50 -15.90
CA MET A 23 -2.83 -4.83 -16.91
C MET A 23 -2.44 -6.29 -16.90
N CYS A 24 -2.30 -6.92 -15.73
CA CYS A 24 -2.00 -8.36 -15.65
C CYS A 24 -3.24 -9.23 -15.45
N GLY A 25 -4.38 -8.65 -15.08
CA GLY A 25 -5.64 -9.38 -14.88
C GLY A 25 -5.69 -10.21 -13.59
N GLU A 26 -4.73 -10.01 -12.70
CA GLU A 26 -4.59 -10.75 -11.44
C GLU A 26 -4.84 -9.82 -10.25
N ASP A 27 -5.27 -10.40 -9.13
CA ASP A 27 -5.33 -9.71 -7.84
C ASP A 27 -3.94 -9.70 -7.21
N THR A 28 -3.36 -8.50 -7.07
CA THR A 28 -1.96 -8.35 -6.67
C THR A 28 -1.77 -7.28 -5.61
N LEU A 29 -0.67 -7.42 -4.86
CA LEU A 29 -0.18 -6.34 -4.02
C LEU A 29 0.27 -5.17 -4.91
N HIS A 30 -0.05 -3.97 -4.48
CA HIS A 30 0.48 -2.75 -5.09
C HIS A 30 1.30 -2.01 -4.04
N ALA A 31 2.57 -1.76 -4.35
CA ALA A 31 3.47 -1.05 -3.47
C ALA A 31 3.29 0.46 -3.66
N HIS A 32 3.38 1.23 -2.57
CA HIS A 32 3.45 2.69 -2.64
C HIS A 32 4.79 3.09 -3.26
N ALA A 33 4.75 3.80 -4.40
CA ALA A 33 5.93 4.30 -5.09
C ALA A 33 6.22 5.75 -4.72
N GLU A 34 5.21 6.62 -4.82
CA GLU A 34 5.37 8.07 -4.61
C GLU A 34 4.06 8.72 -4.10
N VAL A 35 4.19 9.86 -3.41
CA VAL A 35 3.06 10.75 -3.12
C VAL A 35 2.99 11.81 -4.22
N LEU A 36 1.91 11.84 -4.98
CA LEU A 36 1.73 12.80 -6.07
C LEU A 36 1.20 14.13 -5.54
N GLU A 37 0.14 14.10 -4.73
CA GLU A 37 -0.47 15.31 -4.19
C GLU A 37 -1.10 15.04 -2.81
N VAL A 38 -1.10 16.05 -1.93
CA VAL A 38 -1.73 16.00 -0.62
C VAL A 38 -2.83 17.04 -0.56
N TYR A 39 -4.06 16.56 -0.41
CA TYR A 39 -5.25 17.38 -0.21
C TYR A 39 -5.57 17.50 1.28
N SER A 40 -6.54 18.36 1.61
CA SER A 40 -6.99 18.54 2.99
C SER A 40 -7.62 17.28 3.61
N MET A 41 -8.17 16.39 2.78
CA MET A 41 -8.93 15.21 3.21
C MET A 41 -8.45 13.90 2.56
N ALA A 42 -7.41 13.96 1.72
CA ALA A 42 -6.95 12.80 0.97
C ALA A 42 -5.50 12.97 0.53
N THR A 43 -4.84 11.85 0.22
CA THR A 43 -3.52 11.81 -0.40
C THR A 43 -3.62 11.03 -1.70
N GLU A 44 -3.15 11.61 -2.79
CA GLU A 44 -2.99 10.91 -4.06
C GLU A 44 -1.62 10.25 -4.12
N LEU A 45 -1.62 8.94 -4.36
CA LEU A 45 -0.46 8.07 -4.33
C LEU A 45 -0.26 7.46 -5.71
N LEU A 46 0.99 7.38 -6.13
CA LEU A 46 1.41 6.49 -7.20
C LEU A 46 1.70 5.13 -6.59
N MET A 47 1.00 4.11 -7.07
CA MET A 47 1.19 2.73 -6.66
C MET A 47 1.67 1.89 -7.84
N GLN A 48 2.54 0.92 -7.56
CA GLN A 48 3.07 0.02 -8.57
C GLN A 48 2.66 -1.43 -8.28
N CYS A 49 2.10 -2.10 -9.28
CA CYS A 49 1.79 -3.53 -9.21
C CYS A 49 3.08 -4.33 -9.00
N THR A 50 3.14 -5.17 -7.96
CA THR A 50 4.34 -5.97 -7.68
C THR A 50 4.55 -7.11 -8.69
N CYS A 51 3.54 -7.43 -9.51
CA CYS A 51 3.62 -8.46 -10.55
C CYS A 51 4.13 -7.91 -11.89
N CYS A 52 3.41 -6.96 -12.48
CA CYS A 52 3.71 -6.45 -13.83
C CYS A 52 4.39 -5.07 -13.86
N GLN A 53 4.67 -4.50 -12.68
CA GLN A 53 5.31 -3.18 -12.52
C GLN A 53 4.55 -2.02 -13.16
N THR A 54 3.29 -2.23 -13.56
CA THR A 54 2.43 -1.14 -14.02
C THR A 54 2.11 -0.21 -12.86
N GLU A 55 2.16 1.08 -13.14
CA GLU A 55 1.79 2.14 -12.22
C GLU A 55 0.31 2.52 -12.35
N ARG A 56 -0.31 2.84 -11.23
CA ARG A 56 -1.67 3.37 -11.13
C ARG A 56 -1.73 4.44 -10.06
N THR A 57 -2.67 5.37 -10.21
CA THR A 57 -2.99 6.30 -9.14
C THR A 57 -3.98 5.68 -8.16
N TRP A 58 -3.86 6.08 -6.89
CA TRP A 58 -4.75 5.68 -5.81
C TRP A 58 -5.00 6.88 -4.90
N ILE A 59 -6.24 7.04 -4.44
CA ILE A 59 -6.61 8.09 -3.49
C ILE A 59 -6.80 7.46 -2.12
N ASP A 60 -5.90 7.77 -1.20
CA ASP A 60 -6.03 7.42 0.20
C ASP A 60 -6.80 8.52 0.95
N TRP A 61 -7.97 8.17 1.48
CA TRP A 61 -8.82 9.07 2.27
C TRP A 61 -8.47 9.06 3.76
N THR A 62 -7.43 8.32 4.14
CA THR A 62 -6.96 8.33 5.52
C THR A 62 -6.42 9.73 5.84
N PRO A 63 -6.86 10.38 6.93
CA PRO A 63 -6.37 11.69 7.30
C PRO A 63 -4.84 11.67 7.40
N PRO A 64 -4.13 12.65 6.81
CA PRO A 64 -2.67 12.68 6.91
C PRO A 64 -2.29 12.72 8.39
N LYS A 65 -1.66 11.64 8.88
CA LYS A 65 -1.15 11.61 10.25
C LYS A 65 -0.13 12.74 10.36
N PRO A 66 -0.25 13.64 11.35
CA PRO A 66 0.75 14.68 11.55
C PRO A 66 2.11 13.99 11.67
N LYS A 67 3.08 14.37 10.83
CA LYS A 67 4.44 13.84 10.88
C LYS A 67 4.90 13.98 12.33
N ALA A 68 5.13 12.86 13.01
CA ALA A 68 5.74 12.89 14.34
C ALA A 68 7.07 13.63 14.19
N GLN A 69 7.16 14.83 14.78
CA GLN A 69 8.42 15.54 14.90
C GLN A 69 9.33 14.64 15.75
N ILE A 70 10.24 13.93 15.08
CA ILE A 70 11.36 13.28 15.73
C ILE A 70 12.27 14.43 16.18
N ASN A 71 12.25 14.67 17.49
CA ASN A 71 13.01 15.70 18.19
C ASN A 71 14.44 15.22 18.45
#